data_AF-A0A562GTG0-F1
#
_entry.id   AF-A0A562GTG0-F1
#
_cell.length_a   1.000
_cell.length_b   1.000
_cell.length_c   1.000
_cell.angle_alpha   90.00
_cell.angle_beta   90.00
_cell.angle_gamma   90.00
#
_symmetry.space_group_name_H-M   'P 1'
#
loop_
_entity.id
_entity.type
_entity.pdbx_description
1 polymer ?
#
loop_
_entity_poly.entity_id
_entity_poly.type
_entity_poly.pdbx_seq_one_letter_code
_entity_poly.pdbx_strand_id
1 'polypeptide(L)'
;MTEKPSFLSFFHPDLTARLIIVIIFLLLIAIGYVFGIYDGLVNNNPTAIFNSFVAVLLYAIPAFGLLRLKRWARLFELGLSILFVIIGLVILFGYSLTMGIMTLVPHGLIAIYLLSNDCRRAFGMIK
;
A
#
# COMPACT_ATOMS: atom_id res chain seq x y z
N MET A 1 30.70 -4.23 18.83
CA MET A 1 29.27 -4.56 18.88
C MET A 1 28.53 -3.24 19.03
N THR A 2 28.18 -2.59 17.91
CA THR A 2 27.38 -1.36 17.91
C THR A 2 25.93 -1.77 17.96
N GLU A 3 25.29 -1.58 19.10
CA GLU A 3 23.85 -1.79 19.27
C GLU A 3 23.11 -0.93 18.24
N LYS A 4 22.44 -1.57 17.28
CA LYS A 4 21.57 -0.87 16.34
C LYS A 4 20.45 -0.19 17.14
N PRO A 5 20.09 1.07 16.86
CA PRO A 5 18.96 1.74 17.50
C PRO A 5 17.70 0.88 17.38
N SER A 6 16.92 0.73 18.45
CA SER A 6 15.80 -0.23 18.50
C SER A 6 14.76 -0.03 17.38
N PHE A 7 14.60 1.17 16.86
CA PHE A 7 13.74 1.48 15.71
C PHE A 7 14.19 0.80 14.40
N LEU A 8 15.50 0.57 14.22
CA LEU A 8 16.06 -0.12 13.06
C LEU A 8 15.94 -1.65 13.16
N SER A 9 15.60 -2.21 14.33
CA SER A 9 15.29 -3.63 14.48
C SER A 9 13.94 -4.04 13.89
N PHE A 10 13.07 -3.04 13.65
CA PHE A 10 11.74 -3.28 13.07
C PHE A 10 11.80 -3.58 11.57
N PHE A 11 12.83 -3.09 10.88
CA PHE A 11 13.02 -3.30 9.45
C PHE A 11 13.80 -4.59 9.21
N HIS A 12 13.23 -5.50 8.41
CA HIS A 12 13.95 -6.68 7.93
C HIS A 12 15.21 -6.25 7.15
N PRO A 13 16.38 -6.87 7.38
CA PRO A 13 17.63 -6.47 6.72
C PRO A 13 17.59 -6.55 5.18
N ASP A 14 16.70 -7.37 4.63
CA ASP A 14 16.53 -7.58 3.18
C ASP A 14 15.48 -6.64 2.54
N LEU A 15 14.98 -5.64 3.27
CA LEU A 15 14.08 -4.63 2.72
C LEU A 15 14.80 -3.79 1.66
N THR A 16 14.42 -3.98 0.40
CA THR A 16 14.93 -3.12 -0.67
C THR A 16 14.34 -1.71 -0.56
N ALA A 17 15.09 -0.69 -0.98
CA ALA A 17 14.64 0.71 -0.98
C ALA A 17 13.32 0.92 -1.73
N ARG A 18 13.11 0.21 -2.85
CA ARG A 18 11.85 0.26 -3.62
C ARG A 18 10.66 -0.26 -2.81
N LEU A 19 10.83 -1.35 -2.05
CA LEU A 19 9.77 -1.86 -1.17
C LEU A 19 9.45 -0.89 -0.04
N ILE A 20 10.45 -0.20 0.50
CA ILE A 20 10.25 0.84 1.52
C ILE A 20 9.40 1.99 0.94
N ILE A 21 9.66 2.42 -0.29
CA ILE A 21 8.84 3.44 -0.97
C ILE A 21 7.39 2.98 -1.09
N VAL A 22 7.14 1.72 -1.51
CA VAL A 22 5.79 1.15 -1.57
C VAL A 22 5.12 1.19 -0.20
N ILE A 23 5.81 0.74 0.84
CA ILE A 23 5.29 0.73 2.21
C ILE A 23 4.94 2.15 2.68
N ILE A 24 5.83 3.12 2.48
CA ILE A 24 5.58 4.51 2.86
C ILE A 24 4.36 5.05 2.11
N PHE A 25 4.25 4.77 0.81
CA PHE A 25 3.10 5.17 0.02
C PHE A 25 1.78 4.61 0.56
N LEU A 26 1.73 3.32 0.89
CA LEU A 26 0.54 2.69 1.48
C LEU A 26 0.19 3.31 2.85
N LEU A 27 1.20 3.59 3.68
CA LEU A 27 0.99 4.23 4.98
C LEU A 27 0.50 5.68 4.83
N LEU A 28 1.01 6.43 3.86
CA LEU A 28 0.52 7.78 3.58
C LEU A 28 -0.96 7.77 3.16
N ILE A 29 -1.37 6.82 2.33
CA ILE A 29 -2.78 6.65 1.97
C ILE A 29 -3.62 6.29 3.21
N ALA A 30 -3.15 5.35 4.02
CA ALA A 30 -3.85 4.96 5.25
C ALA A 30 -4.04 6.17 6.19
N ILE A 31 -3.01 7.01 6.36
CA ILE A 31 -3.11 8.26 7.13
C ILE A 31 -4.14 9.21 6.51
N GLY A 32 -4.17 9.35 5.18
CA GLY A 32 -5.21 10.12 4.48
C GLY A 32 -6.62 9.65 4.84
N TYR A 33 -6.85 8.34 4.88
CA TYR A 33 -8.16 7.80 5.28
C TYR A 33 -8.45 7.93 6.79
N VAL A 34 -7.45 8.03 7.66
CA VAL A 34 -7.67 8.40 9.07
C VAL A 34 -8.30 9.79 9.16
N PHE A 35 -7.84 10.76 8.34
CA PHE A 35 -8.50 12.06 8.25
C PHE A 35 -9.93 11.95 7.69
N GLY A 36 -10.18 11.03 6.75
CA GLY A 36 -11.53 10.73 6.27
C GLY A 36 -12.47 10.19 7.34
N ILE A 37 -11.97 9.39 8.29
CA ILE A 37 -12.74 8.95 9.47
C ILE A 37 -13.10 10.15 10.34
N TYR A 38 -12.12 11.02 10.63
CA TYR A 38 -12.35 12.22 11.43
C TYR A 38 -13.38 13.15 10.79
N ASP A 39 -13.24 13.42 9.50
CA ASP A 39 -14.20 14.24 8.75
C ASP A 39 -15.60 13.61 8.74
N GLY A 40 -15.69 12.29 8.57
CA GLY A 40 -16.95 11.55 8.64
C GLY A 40 -17.63 11.66 10.02
N LEU A 41 -16.85 11.68 11.11
CA LEU A 41 -17.36 11.89 12.48
C LEU A 41 -17.88 13.31 12.67
N VAL A 42 -17.13 14.32 12.22
CA VAL A 42 -17.55 15.74 12.31
C VAL A 42 -18.85 15.98 11.55
N ASN A 43 -19.02 15.35 10.38
CA ASN A 43 -20.18 15.53 9.51
C ASN A 43 -21.32 14.53 9.77
N ASN A 44 -21.25 13.70 10.82
CA ASN A 44 -22.23 12.65 11.14
C ASN A 44 -22.58 11.73 9.95
N ASN A 45 -21.58 11.37 9.13
CA ASN A 45 -21.74 10.53 7.95
C ASN A 45 -21.20 9.11 8.21
N PRO A 46 -22.05 8.16 8.68
CA PRO A 46 -21.61 6.82 9.03
C PRO A 46 -21.03 6.04 7.84
N THR A 47 -21.51 6.30 6.63
CA THR A 47 -21.00 5.66 5.41
C THR A 47 -19.57 6.11 5.12
N ALA A 48 -19.27 7.40 5.25
CA ALA A 48 -17.92 7.92 5.07
C ALA A 48 -16.94 7.39 6.13
N ILE A 49 -17.39 7.30 7.38
CA ILE A 49 -16.62 6.70 8.48
C ILE A 49 -16.28 5.24 8.16
N PHE A 50 -17.29 4.44 7.80
CA PHE A 50 -17.11 3.03 7.53
C PHE A 50 -16.17 2.78 6.34
N ASN A 51 -16.40 3.47 5.22
CA ASN A 51 -15.57 3.34 4.02
C ASN A 51 -14.11 3.73 4.31
N SER A 52 -13.91 4.82 5.03
CA SER A 52 -12.56 5.29 5.40
C SER A 52 -11.89 4.31 6.36
N PHE A 53 -12.61 3.77 7.34
CA PHE A 53 -12.10 2.76 8.25
C PHE A 53 -11.65 1.49 7.52
N VAL A 54 -12.48 0.97 6.61
CA VAL A 54 -12.12 -0.18 5.78
C VAL A 54 -10.89 0.13 4.93
N ALA A 55 -10.82 1.32 4.33
CA ALA A 55 -9.66 1.73 3.56
C ALA A 55 -8.38 1.78 4.40
N VAL A 56 -8.43 2.33 5.62
CA VAL A 56 -7.28 2.30 6.56
C VAL A 56 -6.79 0.87 6.74
N LEU A 57 -7.68 -0.08 7.00
CA LEU A 57 -7.31 -1.48 7.18
C LEU A 57 -6.70 -2.09 5.90
N LEU A 58 -7.31 -1.84 4.75
CA LEU A 58 -6.85 -2.36 3.46
C LEU A 58 -5.45 -1.88 3.08
N TYR A 59 -5.04 -0.68 3.50
CA TYR A 59 -3.70 -0.15 3.22
C TYR A 59 -2.69 -0.43 4.36
N ALA A 60 -3.11 -0.31 5.63
CA ALA A 60 -2.19 -0.44 6.77
C ALA A 60 -1.77 -1.90 7.03
N ILE A 61 -2.70 -2.86 6.91
CA ILE A 61 -2.44 -4.28 7.17
C ILE A 61 -1.38 -4.85 6.20
N PRO A 62 -1.51 -4.72 4.87
CA PRO A 62 -0.47 -5.20 3.98
C PRO A 62 0.83 -4.42 4.15
N ALA A 63 0.81 -3.11 4.38
CA ALA A 63 2.03 -2.34 4.64
C ALA A 63 2.84 -2.91 5.82
N PHE A 64 2.15 -3.26 6.92
CA PHE A 64 2.79 -3.91 8.06
C PHE A 64 3.30 -5.33 7.75
N GLY A 65 2.56 -6.08 6.94
CA GLY A 65 2.99 -7.40 6.48
C GLY A 65 4.21 -7.34 5.56
N LEU A 66 4.30 -6.32 4.69
CA LEU A 66 5.43 -6.07 3.79
C LEU A 66 6.69 -5.64 4.56
N LEU A 67 6.56 -4.85 5.62
CA LEU A 67 7.68 -4.53 6.54
C LEU A 67 8.33 -5.77 7.15
N ARG A 68 7.54 -6.84 7.32
CA ARG A 68 8.01 -8.14 7.85
C ARG A 68 8.25 -9.18 6.76
N LEU A 69 8.31 -8.76 5.49
CA LEU A 69 8.49 -9.61 4.31
C LEU A 69 7.56 -10.84 4.30
N LYS A 70 6.32 -10.67 4.75
CA LYS A 70 5.33 -11.75 4.76
C LYS A 70 4.80 -12.00 3.35
N ARG A 71 4.94 -13.23 2.85
CA ARG A 71 4.51 -13.62 1.49
C ARG A 71 3.03 -13.34 1.22
N TRP A 72 2.16 -13.51 2.22
CA TRP A 72 0.74 -13.22 2.10
C TRP A 72 0.49 -11.73 1.85
N ALA A 73 1.25 -10.83 2.48
CA ALA A 73 1.10 -9.39 2.30
C ALA A 73 1.50 -8.96 0.89
N ARG A 74 2.52 -9.60 0.31
CA ARG A 74 2.89 -9.40 -1.10
C ARG A 74 1.76 -9.80 -2.05
N LEU A 75 1.16 -10.97 -1.84
CA LEU A 75 0.08 -11.48 -2.69
C LEU A 75 -1.18 -10.62 -2.55
N PHE A 76 -1.52 -10.23 -1.33
CA PHE A 76 -2.64 -9.34 -1.04
C PHE A 76 -2.44 -7.98 -1.71
N GLU A 77 -1.29 -7.34 -1.50
CA GLU A 77 -0.99 -6.02 -2.09
C GLU A 77 -0.93 -6.09 -3.63
N LEU A 78 -0.38 -7.17 -4.19
CA LEU A 78 -0.38 -7.36 -5.64
C LEU A 78 -1.81 -7.47 -6.18
N GLY A 79 -2.67 -8.24 -5.52
CA GLY A 79 -4.08 -8.35 -5.90
C GLY A 79 -4.82 -7.01 -5.80
N LEU A 80 -4.60 -6.29 -4.70
CA LEU A 80 -5.18 -4.96 -4.46
C LEU A 80 -4.71 -3.95 -5.51
N SER A 81 -3.41 -3.93 -5.81
CA SER A 81 -2.82 -3.06 -6.82
C SER A 81 -3.36 -3.36 -8.23
N ILE A 82 -3.52 -4.64 -8.61
CA ILE A 82 -4.14 -5.00 -9.89
C ILE A 82 -5.59 -4.52 -9.96
N LEU A 83 -6.35 -4.69 -8.87
CA LEU A 83 -7.72 -4.18 -8.78
C LEU A 83 -7.76 -2.66 -8.98
N PHE A 84 -6.87 -1.92 -8.31
CA PHE A 84 -6.80 -0.46 -8.46
C PHE A 84 -6.33 0.00 -9.83
N VAL A 85 -5.49 -0.78 -10.54
CA VAL A 85 -5.18 -0.51 -11.95
C VAL A 85 -6.45 -0.61 -12.81
N ILE A 86 -7.27 -1.65 -12.61
CA ILE A 86 -8.53 -1.80 -13.35
C ILE A 86 -9.48 -0.65 -13.03
N ILE A 87 -9.67 -0.32 -11.75
CA ILE A 87 -10.50 0.81 -11.31
C ILE A 87 -9.96 2.12 -11.89
N GLY A 88 -8.64 2.32 -11.87
CA GLY A 88 -7.96 3.50 -12.42
C GLY A 88 -8.22 3.67 -13.92
N LEU A 89 -8.21 2.57 -14.70
CA LEU A 89 -8.60 2.60 -16.11
C LEU A 89 -10.06 3.02 -16.30
N VAL A 90 -10.97 2.47 -15.51
CA VAL A 90 -12.39 2.85 -15.56
C VAL A 90 -12.58 4.32 -15.23
N ILE A 91 -11.90 4.84 -14.20
CA ILE A 91 -11.96 6.26 -13.82
C ILE A 91 -11.36 7.15 -14.92
N LEU A 92 -10.22 6.74 -15.50
CA LEU A 92 -9.51 7.48 -16.54
C LEU A 92 -10.40 7.74 -17.76
N PHE A 93 -11.12 6.71 -18.23
CA PHE A 93 -11.95 6.79 -19.43
C PHE A 93 -13.40 7.19 -19.14
N GLY A 94 -13.89 7.00 -17.92
CA GLY A 94 -15.30 7.20 -17.57
C GLY A 94 -15.62 8.45 -16.78
N TYR A 95 -14.66 9.05 -16.06
CA TYR A 95 -14.95 10.09 -15.06
C TYR A 95 -13.97 11.25 -15.08
N SER A 96 -12.69 10.98 -14.84
CA SER A 96 -11.68 12.01 -14.65
C SER A 96 -10.31 11.49 -15.02
N LEU A 97 -9.71 12.13 -16.01
CA LEU A 97 -8.37 11.80 -16.46
C LEU A 97 -7.36 11.92 -15.32
N THR A 98 -7.43 12.99 -14.53
CA THR A 98 -6.52 13.24 -13.41
C THR A 98 -6.64 12.18 -12.32
N MET A 99 -7.86 11.88 -11.84
CA MET A 99 -8.07 10.87 -10.79
C MET A 99 -7.72 9.46 -11.28
N GLY A 100 -8.01 9.19 -12.56
CA GLY A 100 -7.64 7.94 -13.22
C GLY A 100 -6.14 7.73 -13.23
N ILE A 101 -5.36 8.72 -13.70
CA ILE A 101 -3.89 8.67 -13.70
C ILE A 101 -3.33 8.54 -12.28
N MET A 102 -3.82 9.36 -11.34
CA MET A 102 -3.35 9.32 -9.94
C MET A 102 -3.61 7.98 -9.25
N THR A 103 -4.65 7.24 -9.67
CA THR A 103 -4.93 5.91 -9.15
C THR A 103 -4.12 4.85 -9.89
N LEU A 104 -4.14 4.91 -11.22
CA LEU A 104 -3.55 3.91 -12.11
C LEU A 104 -2.03 3.82 -11.99
N VAL A 105 -1.34 4.96 -12.07
CA VAL A 105 0.13 4.98 -12.18
C VAL A 105 0.80 4.42 -10.92
N PRO A 106 0.45 4.87 -9.70
CA PRO A 106 1.09 4.33 -8.50
C PRO A 106 0.85 2.83 -8.33
N HIS A 107 -0.39 2.38 -8.47
CA HIS A 107 -0.73 0.96 -8.31
C HIS A 107 -0.15 0.08 -9.43
N GLY A 108 -0.03 0.60 -10.64
CA GLY A 108 0.66 -0.08 -11.74
C GLY A 108 2.15 -0.28 -11.46
N LEU A 109 2.83 0.76 -10.98
CA LEU A 109 4.24 0.67 -10.59
C LEU A 109 4.45 -0.29 -9.41
N ILE A 110 3.54 -0.28 -8.42
CA ILE A 110 3.58 -1.22 -7.29
C ILE A 110 3.41 -2.65 -7.79
N ALA A 111 2.41 -2.92 -8.65
CA ALA A 111 2.16 -4.26 -9.18
C ALA A 111 3.38 -4.79 -9.98
N ILE A 112 3.95 -3.97 -10.86
CA ILE A 112 5.16 -4.31 -11.63
C ILE A 112 6.31 -4.63 -10.68
N TYR A 113 6.52 -3.81 -9.65
CA TYR A 113 7.58 -4.02 -8.68
C TYR A 113 7.37 -5.31 -7.87
N LEU A 114 6.16 -5.60 -7.40
CA LEU A 114 5.85 -6.82 -6.62
C LEU A 114 5.96 -8.11 -7.46
N LEU A 115 5.85 -8.01 -8.79
CA LEU A 115 6.11 -9.10 -9.73
C LEU A 115 7.59 -9.26 -10.08
N SER A 116 8.40 -8.21 -9.87
CA SER A 116 9.83 -8.21 -10.24
C SER A 116 10.64 -9.27 -9.49
N ASN A 117 11.68 -9.79 -10.14
CA ASN A 117 12.58 -10.77 -9.53
C ASN A 117 13.30 -10.22 -8.30
N ASP A 118 13.58 -8.91 -8.26
CA ASP A 118 14.21 -8.26 -7.12
C ASP A 118 13.33 -8.32 -5.87
N CYS A 119 12.03 -8.01 -6.02
CA CYS A 119 11.08 -8.18 -4.93
C CYS A 119 10.97 -9.66 -4.56
N ARG A 120 10.87 -10.56 -5.54
CA ARG A 120 10.74 -11.99 -5.27
C ARG A 120 11.95 -12.58 -4.51
N ARG A 121 13.16 -12.09 -4.78
CA ARG A 121 14.38 -12.42 -4.03
C ARG A 121 14.33 -11.91 -2.60
N ALA A 122 13.90 -10.66 -2.38
CA ALA A 122 13.73 -10.11 -1.03
C ALA A 122 12.78 -10.95 -0.16
N PHE A 123 11.73 -11.52 -0.75
CA PHE A 123 10.81 -12.43 -0.06
C PHE A 123 11.29 -13.90 0.01
N GLY A 124 12.54 -14.18 -0.39
CA GLY A 124 13.14 -15.52 -0.38
C GLY A 124 12.42 -16.53 -1.25
N MET A 125 11.84 -16.10 -2.37
CA MET A 125 11.11 -16.98 -3.30
C MET A 125 11.94 -17.45 -4.49
N ILE A 126 13.02 -16.73 -4.80
CA ILE A 126 13.97 -17.07 -5.86
C ILE A 126 15.38 -16.83 -5.28
N LYS A 127 16.34 -17.66 -5.68
CA LYS A 127 17.76 -17.51 -5.32
C LYS A 127 18.45 -16.40 -6.14
#